data_AF-A0AAD4RCB6-F1
#
_entry.id   AF-A0AAD4RCB6-F1
#
_cell.length_a   1.000
_cell.length_b   1.000
_cell.length_c   1.000
_cell.angle_alpha   90.00
_cell.angle_beta   90.00
_cell.angle_gamma   90.00
#
_symmetry.space_group_name_H-M   'P 1'
#
loop_
_entity.id
_entity.type
_entity.pdbx_description
1 polymer ?
#
loop_
_entity_poly.entity_id
_entity_poly.type
_entity_poly.pdbx_seq_one_letter_code
_entity_poly.pdbx_strand_id
1 'polypeptide(L)' 'MSPVISKLGGMTPESIIGCTRFRGAVYFLVKFAAMNSDGKHIAELTRADDFRVTHPRVVTKYLIRKMGL' A
#
# COMPACT_ATOMS: atom_id res chain seq x y z
N MET A 1 -0.59 1.49 -22.65
CA MET A 1 -0.27 0.80 -21.38
C MET A 1 -1.11 1.44 -20.30
N SER A 2 -1.99 0.70 -19.61
CA SER A 2 -2.77 1.27 -18.50
C SER A 2 -2.52 0.45 -17.25
N PRO A 3 -1.63 0.89 -16.34
CA PRO A 3 -1.47 0.26 -15.04
C PRO A 3 -2.44 0.95 -14.06
N VAL A 4 -3.65 0.42 -13.92
CA VAL A 4 -4.55 0.85 -12.84
C VAL A 4 -5.00 -0.39 -12.08
N ILE A 5 -4.28 -0.74 -11.01
CA ILE A 5 -4.75 -1.66 -9.97
C ILE A 5 -4.86 -0.86 -8.67
N SER A 6 -5.81 0.09 -8.65
CA SER A 6 -6.61 0.43 -7.48
C SER A 6 -7.69 1.43 -7.92
N LYS A 7 -8.96 1.17 -7.57
CA LYS A 7 -10.06 2.13 -7.73
C LYS A 7 -9.93 3.32 -6.75
N LEU A 8 -8.87 3.36 -5.94
CA LEU A 8 -8.60 4.37 -4.92
C LEU A 8 -7.55 5.41 -5.35
N GLY A 9 -7.34 5.62 -6.66
CA GLY A 9 -6.28 6.49 -7.21
C GLY A 9 -6.26 7.96 -6.77
N GLY A 10 -7.16 8.39 -5.87
CA GLY A 10 -7.13 9.70 -5.21
C GLY A 10 -7.07 9.65 -3.67
N MET A 11 -7.01 8.46 -3.06
CA MET A 11 -6.98 8.31 -1.61
C MET A 11 -5.54 8.35 -1.09
N THR A 12 -5.32 9.10 -0.01
CA THR A 12 -3.99 9.21 0.60
C THR A 12 -3.68 7.93 1.40
N PRO A 13 -2.60 7.20 1.08
CA PRO A 13 -2.18 6.06 1.88
C PRO A 13 -1.61 6.52 3.22
N GLU A 14 -2.03 5.90 4.31
CA GLU A 14 -1.52 6.19 5.65
C GLU A 14 -0.28 5.35 5.98
N SER A 15 -0.36 4.03 5.73
CA SER A 15 0.69 3.09 6.11
C SER A 15 0.60 1.77 5.35
N ILE A 16 1.73 1.07 5.24
CA ILE A 16 1.76 -0.34 4.86
C ILE A 16 1.66 -1.15 6.15
N ILE A 17 0.68 -2.04 6.22
CA ILE A 17 0.44 -2.90 7.40
C ILE A 17 0.94 -4.33 7.19
N GLY A 18 1.28 -4.70 5.96
CA GLY A 18 1.83 -6.01 5.64
C GLY A 18 2.40 -6.09 4.23
N CYS A 19 3.16 -7.14 3.97
CA CYS A 19 3.64 -7.48 2.63
C CYS A 19 3.50 -8.98 2.39
N THR A 20 3.19 -9.37 1.16
CA THR A 20 3.15 -10.76 0.74
C THR A 20 3.75 -10.94 -0.64
N ARG A 21 4.19 -12.15 -0.95
CA ARG A 21 4.69 -12.52 -2.28
C ARG A 21 3.69 -13.49 -2.91
N PHE A 22 3.23 -13.17 -4.11
CA PHE A 22 2.32 -14.02 -4.87
C PHE A 22 2.73 -14.06 -6.34
N ARG A 23 2.87 -15.29 -6.89
CA ARG A 23 3.31 -15.52 -8.28
C ARG A 23 4.56 -14.73 -8.69
N GLY A 24 5.54 -14.66 -7.79
CA GLY A 24 6.82 -13.98 -8.04
C GLY A 24 6.81 -12.46 -7.77
N ALA A 25 5.65 -11.81 -7.72
CA ALA A 25 5.50 -10.39 -7.44
C ALA A 25 5.28 -10.10 -5.93
N VAL A 26 5.76 -8.95 -5.47
CA VAL A 26 5.55 -8.48 -4.10
C VAL A 26 4.36 -7.53 -4.07
N TYR A 27 3.51 -7.70 -3.06
CA TYR A 27 2.34 -6.88 -2.80
C TYR A 27 2.42 -6.30 -1.39
N PHE A 28 2.04 -5.03 -1.24
CA PHE A 28 1.84 -4.37 0.03
C PHE A 28 0.35 -4.34 0.35
N LEU A 29 0.00 -4.67 1.59
CA LEU A 29 -1.31 -4.35 2.15
C LEU A 29 -1.26 -2.93 2.68
N VAL A 30 -1.88 -2.01 1.96
CA VAL A 30 -1.83 -0.55 2.21
C VAL A 30 -3.12 -0.12 2.89
N LYS A 31 -3.02 0.53 4.05
CA LYS A 31 -4.13 1.18 4.75
C LYS A 31 -4.28 2.62 4.27
N PHE A 32 -5.49 3.02 3.91
CA PHE A 32 -5.82 4.38 3.46
C PHE A 32 -6.54 5.17 4.56
N ALA A 33 -6.46 6.50 4.45
CA ALA A 33 -7.15 7.41 5.38
C ALA A 33 -8.69 7.33 5.23
N ALA A 34 -9.17 6.93 4.06
CA ALA A 34 -10.58 6.75 3.80
C ALA A 34 -11.16 5.59 4.63
N MET A 35 -12.40 5.78 5.07
CA MET A 35 -13.21 4.77 5.74
C MET A 35 -14.31 4.28 4.82
N ASN A 36 -14.68 3.00 4.94
CA ASN A 36 -15.86 2.44 4.30
C ASN A 36 -17.14 2.88 5.05
N SER A 37 -18.31 2.50 4.54
CA SER A 37 -19.61 2.83 5.16
C SER A 37 -19.80 2.24 6.57
N ASP A 38 -19.01 1.24 6.95
CA ASP A 38 -19.02 0.63 8.29
C ASP A 38 -18.08 1.35 9.27
N GLY A 39 -17.48 2.47 8.87
CA GLY A 39 -16.50 3.22 9.67
C GLY A 39 -15.13 2.52 9.80
N LYS A 40 -14.87 1.48 9.00
CA LYS A 40 -13.59 0.76 8.99
C LYS A 40 -12.66 1.38 7.96
N HIS A 41 -11.37 1.48 8.29
CA HIS A 41 -10.37 1.91 7.33
C HIS A 41 -10.31 0.95 6.14
N ILE A 42 -10.17 1.54 4.95
CA ILE A 42 -9.98 0.78 3.72
C ILE A 42 -8.52 0.29 3.66
N ALA A 43 -8.33 -0.99 3.34
CA ALA A 43 -7.02 -1.54 3.06
C ALA A 43 -7.05 -2.35 1.76
N GLU A 44 -6.04 -2.17 0.90
CA GLU A 44 -5.95 -2.87 -0.38
C GLU A 44 -4.56 -3.46 -0.63
N LEU A 45 -4.52 -4.59 -1.35
CA LEU A 45 -3.28 -5.16 -1.86
C LEU A 45 -2.84 -4.40 -3.12
N THR A 46 -1.70 -3.75 -3.03
CA THR A 46 -1.08 -2.98 -4.12
C THR A 46 0.25 -3.60 -4.51
N ARG A 47 0.58 -3.66 -5.81
CA ARG A 47 1.91 -4.10 -6.25
C ARG A 47 2.99 -3.18 -5.70
N ALA A 48 4.03 -3.76 -5.11
CA ALA A 48 5.12 -3.01 -4.52
C ALA A 48 5.90 -2.18 -5.56
N ASP A 49 6.02 -2.70 -6.80
CA ASP A 49 6.77 -2.05 -7.88
C ASP A 49 6.20 -0.68 -8.27
N ASP A 50 4.87 -0.56 -8.28
CA ASP A 50 4.15 0.67 -8.63
C ASP A 50 4.05 1.60 -7.41
N PHE A 51 3.80 1.02 -6.23
CA PHE A 51 3.61 1.77 -5.00
C PHE A 51 4.89 2.48 -4.52
N ARG A 52 6.07 1.88 -4.73
CA ARG A 52 7.36 2.51 -4.37
C ARG A 52 7.67 3.76 -5.19
N VAL A 53 7.20 3.83 -6.43
CA VAL A 53 7.41 4.98 -7.31
C VAL A 53 6.53 6.14 -6.89
N THR A 54 5.28 5.85 -6.54
CA THR A 54 4.27 6.86 -6.19
C THR A 54 4.36 7.33 -4.74
N HIS A 55 4.71 6.43 -3.81
CA HIS A 55 4.69 6.71 -2.36
C HIS A 55 5.99 6.25 -1.65
N PRO A 56 7.18 6.68 -2.10
CA PRO A 56 8.45 6.17 -1.59
C PRO A 56 8.60 6.39 -0.08
N ARG A 57 8.12 7.53 0.45
CA ARG A 57 8.19 7.85 1.90
C ARG A 57 7.43 6.83 2.76
N VAL A 58 6.27 6.37 2.30
CA VAL A 58 5.45 5.38 3.03
C VAL A 58 6.18 4.03 3.05
N VAL A 59 6.79 3.65 1.93
CA VAL A 59 7.61 2.44 1.82
C VAL A 59 8.83 2.51 2.72
N THR A 60 9.61 3.60 2.69
CA THR A 60 10.78 3.77 3.55
C THR A 60 10.42 3.66 5.03
N LYS A 61 9.34 4.33 5.46
CA LYS A 61 8.85 4.26 6.85
C LYS A 61 8.47 2.84 7.25
N TYR A 62 7.84 2.08 6.36
CA TYR A 62 7.51 0.67 6.59
C TYR A 62 8.76 -0.20 6.72
N LEU A 63 9.74 -0.04 5.82
CA LEU A 63 10.98 -0.83 5.83
C LEU A 63 11.82 -0.56 7.07
N ILE A 64 11.99 0.71 7.46
CA ILE A 64 12.67 1.12 8.71
C ILE A 64 12.05 0.42 9.91
N ARG A 65 10.71 0.53 10.06
CA ARG A 65 9.97 -0.12 11.16
C ARG A 65 10.12 -1.64 11.15
N LYS A 66 10.16 -2.27 9.97
CA LYS A 66 10.30 -3.72 9.85
C LYS A 66 11.71 -4.21 10.21
N MET A 67 12.72 -3.37 10.01
CA MET A 67 14.12 -3.66 10.33
C MET A 67 14.51 -3.29 11.77
N GLY A 68 13.62 -2.65 12.54
CA GLY A 68 13.88 -2.26 13.93
C GLY A 68 14.78 -1.03 14.09
N LEU A 69 14.81 -0.17 13.07
CA LEU A 69 15.52 1.12 13.06
C LEU A 69 14.66 2.26 13.64
#